data_AF-A0A3B9FIR2-F1
#
_entry.id   AF-A0A3B9FIR2-F1
#
_cell.length_a   1.000
_cell.length_b   1.000
_cell.length_c   1.000
_cell.angle_alpha   90.00
_cell.angle_beta   90.00
_cell.angle_gamma   90.00
#
_symmetry.space_group_name_H-M   'P 1'
#
loop_
_entity.id
_entity.type
_entity.pdbx_description
1 polymer ?
#
loop_
_entity_poly.entity_id
_entity_poly.type
_entity_poly.pdbx_seq_one_letter_code
_entity_poly.pdbx_strand_id
1 'polypeptide(L)'
;KNPVIFHRHFKQNGYRVVSGGKVAHGNSAKLKGQVDEYLNRPQDVRGNFTDEKANLWGEGGPHNHADEKTGDYKVAQWAIKEWKKVSEKPLLMSIGFYRPHRPFNAPKAYFEKFPLESIQLPQVRADDLDDLPPYG
;
A
#
# COMPACT_ATOMS: atom_id res chain seq x y z
N LYS A 1 20.76 -17.53 15.81
CA LYS A 1 20.64 -18.00 14.41
C LYS A 1 20.72 -16.79 13.49
N ASN A 2 21.51 -16.82 12.42
CA ASN A 2 21.51 -15.77 11.41
C ASN A 2 20.26 -15.92 10.53
N PRO A 3 19.31 -14.96 10.53
CA PRO A 3 18.08 -15.10 9.76
C PRO A 3 18.38 -15.03 8.27
N VAL A 4 17.72 -15.89 7.49
CA VAL A 4 17.75 -15.80 6.02
C VAL A 4 16.91 -14.62 5.61
N ILE A 5 17.51 -13.68 4.86
CA ILE A 5 16.78 -12.56 4.29
C ILE A 5 16.28 -12.97 2.91
N PHE A 6 14.95 -13.04 2.76
CA PHE A 6 14.27 -13.55 1.56
C PHE A 6 14.84 -13.00 0.24
N HIS A 7 14.92 -11.67 0.08
CA HIS A 7 15.45 -11.04 -1.12
C HIS A 7 16.91 -11.38 -1.40
N ARG A 8 17.75 -11.38 -0.36
CA ARG A 8 19.18 -11.72 -0.47
C ARG A 8 19.37 -13.17 -0.91
N HIS A 9 18.55 -14.08 -0.38
CA HIS A 9 18.62 -15.49 -0.74
C HIS A 9 18.39 -15.70 -2.24
N PHE A 10 17.34 -15.12 -2.83
CA PHE A 10 17.07 -15.25 -4.26
C PHE A 10 18.15 -14.58 -5.13
N LYS A 11 18.62 -13.39 -4.74
CA LYS A 11 19.69 -12.70 -5.47
C LYS A 11 20.99 -13.52 -5.50
N GLN A 12 21.33 -14.17 -4.39
CA GLN A 12 22.49 -15.07 -4.29
C GLN A 12 22.32 -16.36 -5.11
N ASN A 13 21.09 -16.74 -5.45
CA ASN A 13 20.77 -17.93 -6.25
C ASN A 13 20.40 -17.59 -7.70
N GLY A 14 20.95 -16.51 -8.24
CA GLY A 14 20.88 -16.20 -9.67
C GLY A 14 19.61 -15.50 -10.14
N TYR A 15 18.70 -15.12 -9.22
CA TYR A 15 17.52 -14.33 -9.60
C TYR A 15 17.90 -12.86 -9.78
N ARG A 16 17.22 -12.22 -10.73
CA ARG A 16 17.03 -10.78 -10.72
C ARG A 16 15.99 -10.46 -9.65
N VAL A 17 16.34 -9.64 -8.66
CA VAL A 17 15.47 -9.31 -7.54
C VAL A 17 15.14 -7.84 -7.58
N VAL A 18 13.86 -7.48 -7.70
CA VAL A 18 13.41 -6.10 -7.64
C VAL A 18 12.34 -5.94 -6.57
N SER A 19 12.33 -4.81 -5.86
CA SER A 19 11.38 -4.58 -4.77
C SER A 19 10.90 -3.14 -4.77
N GLY A 20 9.63 -2.88 -4.50
CA GLY A 20 9.12 -1.50 -4.58
C GLY A 20 7.92 -1.24 -3.70
N GLY A 21 7.75 0.02 -3.31
CA GLY A 21 6.65 0.44 -2.44
C GLY A 21 6.88 0.05 -0.97
N LYS A 22 5.84 -0.42 -0.28
CA LYS A 22 5.83 -0.74 1.16
C LYS A 22 6.07 -2.23 1.42
N VAL A 23 7.28 -2.71 1.17
CA VAL A 23 7.66 -4.12 1.45
C VAL A 23 8.24 -4.29 2.86
N ALA A 24 9.19 -3.43 3.25
CA ALA A 24 9.71 -3.38 4.61
C ALA A 24 9.05 -2.23 5.39
N HIS A 25 8.79 -2.44 6.69
CA HIS A 25 8.37 -1.35 7.57
C HIS A 25 9.58 -0.50 7.99
N GLY A 26 9.40 0.83 8.02
CA GLY A 26 10.46 1.76 8.43
C GLY A 26 11.59 1.92 7.41
N ASN A 27 12.84 1.90 7.88
CA ASN A 27 14.02 2.17 7.06
C ASN A 27 14.33 1.01 6.10
N SER A 28 14.15 1.24 4.80
CA SER A 28 14.41 0.27 3.73
C SER A 28 15.85 0.24 3.24
N ALA A 29 16.79 1.00 3.82
CA ALA A 29 18.18 1.08 3.34
C ALA A 29 18.87 -0.29 3.26
N LYS A 30 18.65 -1.17 4.26
CA LYS A 30 19.19 -2.53 4.26
C LYS A 30 18.63 -3.38 3.11
N LEU A 31 17.35 -3.23 2.80
CA LEU A 31 16.69 -3.95 1.70
C LEU A 31 17.16 -3.42 0.34
N LYS A 32 17.27 -2.09 0.20
CA LYS A 32 17.73 -1.44 -1.02
C LYS A 32 19.12 -1.92 -1.45
N GLY A 33 20.03 -2.14 -0.49
CA GLY A 33 21.36 -2.70 -0.77
C GLY A 33 21.39 -4.18 -1.13
N GLN A 34 20.26 -4.89 -1.06
CA GLN A 34 20.15 -6.34 -1.26
C GLN A 34 19.32 -6.75 -2.48
N VAL A 35 18.86 -5.78 -3.27
CA VAL A 35 18.08 -5.99 -4.50
C VAL A 35 18.81 -5.38 -5.70
N ASP A 36 18.36 -5.67 -6.91
CA ASP A 36 18.88 -5.10 -8.15
C ASP A 36 18.23 -3.77 -8.51
N GLU A 37 16.95 -3.59 -8.15
CA GLU A 37 16.22 -2.33 -8.31
C GLU A 37 15.26 -2.12 -7.14
N TYR A 38 15.14 -0.85 -6.70
CA TYR A 38 14.26 -0.49 -5.59
C TYR A 38 13.45 0.79 -5.83
N LEU A 39 12.12 0.68 -5.86
CA LEU A 39 11.24 1.85 -5.86
C LEU A 39 10.94 2.35 -4.44
N ASN A 40 11.39 3.56 -4.14
CA ASN A 40 10.99 4.29 -2.93
C ASN A 40 9.52 4.72 -2.99
N ARG A 41 8.95 5.05 -1.82
CA ARG A 41 7.58 5.57 -1.73
C ARG A 41 7.37 6.74 -2.71
N PRO A 42 6.53 6.58 -3.74
CA PRO A 42 6.23 7.69 -4.62
C PRO A 42 5.39 8.73 -3.88
N GLN A 43 5.44 9.97 -4.34
CA GLN A 43 4.52 11.00 -3.87
C GLN A 43 3.08 10.57 -4.18
N ASP A 44 2.23 10.58 -3.16
CA ASP A 44 0.80 10.32 -3.31
C ASP A 44 0.03 11.64 -3.35
N VAL A 45 -1.21 11.57 -3.82
CA VAL A 45 -2.10 12.73 -3.80
C VAL A 45 -2.44 13.12 -2.37
N ARG A 46 -2.52 14.43 -2.17
CA ARG A 46 -2.96 15.09 -0.95
C ARG A 46 -3.82 16.27 -1.36
N GLY A 47 -4.77 16.64 -0.51
CA GLY A 47 -5.68 17.74 -0.80
C GLY A 47 -7.05 17.48 -0.22
N ASN A 48 -8.04 18.10 -0.86
CA ASN A 48 -9.42 18.07 -0.39
C ASN A 48 -10.14 16.82 -0.89
N PHE A 49 -11.17 16.42 -0.15
CA PHE A 49 -12.15 15.44 -0.62
C PHE A 49 -13.02 16.05 -1.73
N THR A 50 -13.92 15.24 -2.29
CA THR A 50 -14.86 15.72 -3.31
C THR A 50 -15.80 16.82 -2.82
N ASP A 51 -16.00 16.97 -1.50
CA ASP A 51 -16.80 18.02 -0.87
C ASP A 51 -15.99 19.25 -0.43
N GLU A 52 -14.77 19.40 -0.98
CA GLU A 52 -13.84 20.50 -0.72
C GLU A 52 -13.28 20.56 0.70
N LYS A 53 -13.69 19.69 1.62
CA LYS A 53 -13.08 19.61 2.95
C LYS A 53 -11.65 19.12 2.83
N ALA A 54 -10.74 19.80 3.52
CA ALA A 54 -9.38 19.36 3.64
C ALA A 54 -9.34 18.01 4.36
N ASN A 55 -8.56 17.05 3.84
CA ASN A 55 -8.27 15.81 4.56
C ASN A 55 -7.28 16.11 5.70
N LEU A 56 -7.79 16.73 6.76
CA LEU A 56 -7.08 16.96 8.01
C LEU A 56 -7.25 15.70 8.86
N TRP A 57 -6.19 15.27 9.55
CA TRP A 57 -6.22 14.17 10.53
C TRP A 57 -6.35 12.73 9.99
N GLY A 58 -6.30 12.55 8.67
CA GLY A 58 -6.27 11.22 8.08
C GLY A 58 -7.65 10.57 7.99
N GLU A 59 -8.70 11.38 7.95
CA GLU A 59 -10.04 10.95 7.61
C GLU A 59 -10.05 10.32 6.21
N GLY A 60 -10.93 9.33 6.05
CA GLY A 60 -11.13 8.61 4.79
C GLY A 60 -12.17 9.30 3.93
N GLY A 61 -11.96 9.33 2.62
CA GLY A 61 -12.95 9.91 1.71
C GLY A 61 -12.53 9.90 0.25
N PRO A 62 -13.51 10.05 -0.66
CA PRO A 62 -13.25 10.14 -2.08
C PRO A 62 -12.52 11.45 -2.42
N HIS A 63 -11.67 11.41 -3.45
CA HIS A 63 -11.06 12.60 -4.02
C HIS A 63 -11.23 12.67 -5.55
N ASN A 64 -11.08 13.86 -6.12
CA ASN A 64 -11.23 14.11 -7.56
C ASN A 64 -9.94 13.89 -8.38
N HIS A 65 -8.82 13.53 -7.75
CA HIS A 65 -7.61 13.19 -8.50
C HIS A 65 -7.78 11.88 -9.29
N ALA A 66 -7.27 11.87 -10.52
CA ALA A 66 -7.19 10.69 -11.34
C ALA A 66 -6.24 9.63 -10.75
N ASP A 67 -6.49 8.35 -11.08
CA ASP A 67 -5.71 7.19 -10.62
C ASP A 67 -4.22 7.39 -10.84
N GLU A 68 -3.82 7.97 -11.97
CA GLU A 68 -2.42 8.19 -12.38
C GLU A 68 -1.63 9.03 -11.38
N LYS A 69 -2.33 9.89 -10.64
CA LYS A 69 -1.71 10.76 -9.63
C LYS A 69 -1.48 10.03 -8.32
N THR A 70 -2.18 8.92 -8.07
CA THR A 70 -2.06 8.15 -6.83
C THR A 70 -0.70 7.44 -6.74
N GLY A 71 -0.23 7.26 -5.50
CA GLY A 71 1.02 6.58 -5.21
C GLY A 71 1.00 5.12 -5.67
N ASP A 72 -0.10 4.42 -5.41
CA ASP A 72 -0.24 2.99 -5.75
C ASP A 72 -0.30 2.77 -7.26
N TYR A 73 -0.94 3.66 -8.03
CA TYR A 73 -0.85 3.60 -9.49
C TYR A 73 0.60 3.73 -9.97
N LYS A 74 1.38 4.66 -9.41
CA LYS A 74 2.79 4.83 -9.77
C LYS A 74 3.62 3.59 -9.42
N VAL A 75 3.33 2.94 -8.29
CA VAL A 75 3.93 1.64 -7.92
C VAL A 75 3.59 0.56 -8.95
N ALA A 76 2.32 0.46 -9.35
CA ALA A 76 1.87 -0.49 -10.36
C ALA A 76 2.55 -0.26 -11.72
N GLN A 77 2.63 0.99 -12.17
CA GLN A 77 3.30 1.34 -13.43
C GLN A 77 4.80 1.03 -13.40
N TRP A 78 5.48 1.29 -12.28
CA TRP A 78 6.87 0.90 -12.11
C TRP A 78 7.03 -0.63 -12.16
N ALA A 79 6.18 -1.38 -11.46
CA ALA A 79 6.24 -2.84 -11.47
C ALA A 79 6.03 -3.41 -12.88
N ILE A 80 5.07 -2.88 -13.64
CA ILE A 80 4.85 -3.25 -15.05
C ILE A 80 6.09 -2.96 -15.90
N LYS A 81 6.77 -1.82 -15.68
CA LYS A 81 8.03 -1.51 -16.37
C LYS A 81 9.14 -2.49 -16.00
N GLU A 82 9.28 -2.85 -14.72
CA GLU A 82 10.28 -3.83 -14.29
C GLU A 82 10.00 -5.24 -14.82
N TRP A 83 8.73 -5.60 -14.94
CA TRP A 83 8.28 -6.89 -15.49
C TRP A 83 8.59 -7.02 -16.98
N LYS A 84 8.42 -5.94 -17.74
CA LYS A 84 8.68 -5.91 -19.19
C LYS A 84 10.17 -5.92 -19.56
N LYS A 85 11.08 -5.77 -18.60
CA LYS A 85 12.53 -5.82 -18.87
C LYS A 85 12.95 -7.27 -19.14
N VAL A 86 13.45 -7.53 -20.35
CA VAL A 86 14.00 -8.84 -20.73
C VAL A 86 15.28 -9.12 -19.93
N SER A 87 15.39 -10.32 -19.37
CA SER A 87 16.56 -10.79 -18.63
C SER A 87 16.70 -12.30 -18.80
N GLU A 88 17.93 -12.79 -18.82
CA GLU A 88 18.23 -14.23 -18.79
C GLU A 88 18.01 -14.83 -17.39
N LYS A 89 17.97 -13.98 -16.35
CA LYS A 89 17.76 -14.39 -14.96
C LYS A 89 16.26 -14.49 -14.65
N PRO A 90 15.81 -15.51 -13.88
CA PRO A 90 14.46 -15.53 -13.36
C PRO A 90 14.22 -14.33 -12.44
N LEU A 91 12.98 -13.84 -12.41
CA LEU A 91 12.61 -12.62 -11.70
C LEU A 91 11.92 -12.94 -10.37
N LEU A 92 12.45 -12.38 -9.28
CA LEU A 92 11.70 -12.19 -8.03
C LEU A 92 11.29 -10.71 -7.95
N MET A 93 9.99 -10.46 -7.85
CA MET A 93 9.45 -9.10 -7.70
C MET A 93 8.58 -8.99 -6.46
N SER A 94 8.94 -8.09 -5.55
CA SER A 94 8.15 -7.77 -4.35
C SER A 94 7.53 -6.38 -4.47
N ILE A 95 6.20 -6.29 -4.49
CA ILE A 95 5.47 -5.03 -4.70
C ILE A 95 4.56 -4.79 -3.49
N GLY A 96 4.80 -3.71 -2.76
CA GLY A 96 3.96 -3.33 -1.62
C GLY A 96 3.13 -2.10 -1.93
N PHE A 97 1.81 -2.27 -2.06
CA PHE A 97 0.87 -1.14 -2.10
C PHE A 97 0.68 -0.52 -0.72
N TYR A 98 0.35 0.77 -0.68
CA TYR A 98 0.15 1.55 0.54
C TYR A 98 -1.30 1.48 1.02
N ARG A 99 -2.28 1.59 0.12
CA ARG A 99 -3.70 1.38 0.46
C ARG A 99 -3.94 -0.08 0.89
N PRO A 100 -4.86 -0.34 1.85
CA PRO A 100 -5.80 0.59 2.47
C PRO A 100 -5.26 1.28 3.74
N HIS A 101 -3.94 1.38 3.95
CA HIS A 101 -3.45 2.11 5.14
C HIS A 101 -3.93 3.56 5.13
N ARG A 102 -4.28 4.10 6.31
CA ARG A 102 -4.74 5.48 6.47
C ARG A 102 -3.80 6.51 5.82
N PRO A 103 -4.33 7.63 5.30
CA PRO A 103 -5.76 7.94 5.17
C PRO A 103 -6.50 7.02 4.19
N PHE A 104 -7.77 6.70 4.45
CA PHE A 104 -8.57 5.85 3.56
C PHE A 104 -9.08 6.66 2.36
N ASN A 105 -8.17 7.07 1.48
CA ASN A 105 -8.49 7.93 0.34
C ASN A 105 -8.29 7.21 -0.99
N ALA A 106 -9.24 7.41 -1.90
CA ALA A 106 -9.21 6.86 -3.24
C ALA A 106 -9.99 7.78 -4.20
N PRO A 107 -9.76 7.65 -5.52
CA PRO A 107 -10.58 8.31 -6.53
C PRO A 107 -12.08 8.01 -6.32
N LYS A 108 -12.94 9.00 -6.60
CA LYS A 108 -14.40 8.92 -6.37
C LYS A 108 -15.05 7.64 -6.92
N ALA A 109 -14.63 7.20 -8.10
CA ALA A 109 -15.14 6.00 -8.77
C ALA A 109 -14.98 4.70 -7.96
N TYR A 110 -14.08 4.65 -6.98
CA TYR A 110 -13.94 3.49 -6.09
C TYR A 110 -15.00 3.49 -4.97
N PHE A 111 -15.42 4.66 -4.50
CA PHE A 111 -16.48 4.80 -3.49
C PHE A 111 -17.87 4.59 -4.10
N GLU A 112 -18.09 5.05 -5.34
CA GLU A 112 -19.37 4.90 -6.04
C GLU A 112 -19.76 3.43 -6.29
N LYS A 113 -18.79 2.50 -6.22
CA LYS A 113 -19.03 1.05 -6.28
C LYS A 113 -19.68 0.48 -5.02
N PHE A 114 -19.63 1.21 -3.91
CA PHE A 114 -20.13 0.79 -2.61
C PHE A 114 -21.04 1.89 -2.02
N PRO A 115 -22.27 2.05 -2.53
CA PRO A 115 -23.22 3.01 -1.99
C PRO A 115 -23.44 2.79 -0.50
N LEU A 116 -23.46 3.86 0.29
CA LEU A 116 -23.46 3.77 1.76
C LEU A 116 -24.68 3.02 2.28
N GLU A 117 -25.84 3.21 1.64
CA GLU A 117 -27.10 2.52 1.94
C GLU A 117 -27.06 1.01 1.72
N SER A 118 -26.08 0.52 0.95
CA SER A 118 -25.88 -0.93 0.74
C SER A 118 -24.92 -1.57 1.76
N ILE A 119 -24.21 -0.77 2.55
CA ILE A 119 -23.19 -1.24 3.49
C ILE A 119 -23.88 -1.69 4.78
N GLN A 120 -23.71 -2.96 5.13
CA GLN A 120 -24.16 -3.52 6.40
C GLN A 120 -23.07 -3.37 7.46
N LEU A 121 -23.44 -2.89 8.64
CA LEU A 121 -22.54 -2.90 9.79
C LEU A 121 -22.29 -4.34 10.26
N PRO A 122 -21.11 -4.63 10.85
CA PRO A 122 -20.87 -5.93 11.45
C PRO A 122 -21.91 -6.20 12.55
N GLN A 123 -22.25 -7.47 12.75
CA GLN A 123 -23.05 -7.86 13.90
C GLN A 123 -22.25 -7.57 15.17
N VAL A 124 -22.84 -6.77 16.06
CA VAL A 124 -22.27 -6.46 17.38
C VAL A 124 -23.10 -7.20 18.40
N ARG A 125 -22.44 -7.85 19.37
CA ARG A 125 -23.15 -8.52 20.45
C ARG A 125 -23.75 -7.47 21.39
N ALA A 126 -24.92 -7.76 21.97
CA ALA A 126 -25.54 -6.84 22.92
C ALA A 126 -24.72 -6.71 24.23
N ASP A 127 -23.96 -7.75 24.59
CA ASP A 127 -23.13 -7.87 25.79
C ASP A 127 -21.65 -7.55 25.54
N ASP A 128 -21.28 -6.98 24.37
CA ASP A 128 -19.88 -6.78 23.96
C ASP A 128 -19.08 -5.85 24.89
N LEU A 129 -19.77 -5.06 25.72
CA LEU A 129 -19.16 -4.10 26.65
C LEU A 129 -19.23 -4.55 28.11
N ASP A 130 -19.88 -5.68 28.42
CA ASP A 130 -20.20 -6.09 29.80
C ASP A 130 -18.95 -6.51 30.60
N ASP A 131 -17.87 -6.88 29.92
CA ASP A 131 -16.60 -7.30 30.54
C ASP A 131 -15.55 -6.17 30.61
N LEU A 132 -15.89 -4.96 30.13
CA LEU A 132 -15.03 -3.80 30.24
C LEU A 132 -15.09 -3.21 31.66
N PRO A 133 -13.94 -2.79 32.25
CA PRO A 133 -13.97 -2.04 33.50
C PRO A 133 -14.72 -0.71 33.31
N PRO A 134 -15.28 -0.12 34.38
CA PRO A 134 -15.79 1.25 34.34
C PRO A 134 -14.74 2.15 33.70
N TYR A 135 -15.18 3.03 32.79
CA TYR A 135 -14.30 4.04 32.23
C TYR A 135 -13.69 4.81 33.42
N GLY A 136 -12.36 4.84 33.48
CA GLY A 136 -11.58 5.17 34.68
C GLY A 136 -12.07 6.39 35.45
#